data_AF-A0A961ZAA3-F1
#
_entry.id   AF-A0A961ZAA3-F1
#
_cell.length_a   1.000
_cell.length_b   1.000
_cell.length_c   1.000
_cell.angle_alpha   90.00
_cell.angle_beta   90.00
_cell.angle_gamma   90.00
#
_symmetry.space_group_name_H-M   'P 1'
#
loop_
_entity.id
_entity.type
_entity.pdbx_description
1 polymer ?
#
loop_
_entity_poly.entity_id
_entity_poly.type
_entity_poly.pdbx_seq_one_letter_code
_entity_poly.pdbx_strand_id
1 'polypeptide(L)'
;RVQKGDPILHGEMDAIQNAGRQKSYKDVTCYTTLSPCMMCTGTIIQFGIGRVVVAESENFKGFQDVLSLAGVDVKDYHEERCTHMMADFIENNPELWNEDIGE
;
A
#
# COMPACT_ATOMS: atom_id res chain seq x y z
N ARG A 1 3.87 -12.07 -1.56
CA ARG A 1 3.96 -13.50 -2.01
C ARG A 1 2.62 -14.20 -2.21
N VAL A 2 1.50 -13.64 -1.73
CA VAL A 2 0.13 -14.17 -1.95
C VAL A 2 -0.32 -14.03 -3.41
N GLN A 3 -0.04 -12.90 -4.04
CA GLN A 3 -0.37 -12.63 -5.43
C GLN A 3 0.64 -13.36 -6.32
N LYS A 4 0.19 -14.46 -6.94
CA LYS A 4 0.95 -15.22 -7.96
C LYS A 4 2.30 -15.77 -7.47
N GLY A 5 2.55 -15.87 -6.17
CA GLY A 5 3.85 -16.27 -5.63
C GLY A 5 4.95 -15.22 -5.84
N ASP A 6 4.60 -13.98 -6.18
CA ASP A 6 5.54 -12.93 -6.53
C ASP A 6 6.04 -12.20 -5.26
N PRO A 7 7.36 -12.03 -5.08
CA PRO A 7 7.94 -11.40 -3.89
C PRO A 7 7.77 -9.88 -3.82
N ILE A 8 7.40 -9.21 -4.92
CA ILE A 8 7.26 -7.74 -4.96
C ILE A 8 5.84 -7.28 -5.28
N LEU A 9 4.93 -8.20 -5.61
CA LEU A 9 3.58 -7.88 -6.07
C LEU A 9 2.60 -7.64 -4.91
N HIS A 10 2.87 -6.61 -4.11
CA HIS A 10 1.95 -6.12 -3.09
C HIS A 10 0.70 -5.49 -3.74
N GLY A 11 -0.33 -5.23 -2.95
CA GLY A 11 -1.61 -4.70 -3.46
C GLY A 11 -1.45 -3.42 -4.31
N GLU A 12 -0.63 -2.47 -3.86
CA GLU A 12 -0.36 -1.23 -4.60
C GLU A 12 0.42 -1.48 -5.89
N MET A 13 1.36 -2.43 -5.86
CA MET A 13 2.18 -2.80 -7.01
C MET A 13 1.34 -3.51 -8.07
N ASP A 14 0.47 -4.43 -7.66
CA ASP A 14 -0.49 -5.11 -8.54
C ASP A 14 -1.48 -4.12 -9.15
N ALA A 15 -1.98 -3.16 -8.35
CA ALA A 15 -2.86 -2.10 -8.86
C ALA A 15 -2.18 -1.26 -9.96
N ILE A 16 -0.92 -0.85 -9.76
CA ILE A 16 -0.15 -0.11 -10.78
C ILE A 16 0.13 -0.99 -12.00
N GLN A 17 0.48 -2.27 -11.81
CA GLN A 17 0.71 -3.20 -12.91
C GLN A 17 -0.56 -3.40 -13.76
N ASN A 18 -1.72 -3.55 -13.13
CA ASN A 18 -3.00 -3.71 -13.80
C ASN A 18 -3.47 -2.41 -14.48
N ALA A 19 -3.13 -1.24 -13.93
CA ALA A 19 -3.36 0.04 -14.60
C ALA A 19 -2.53 0.19 -15.90
N GLY A 20 -1.43 -0.57 -16.02
CA GLY A 20 -0.65 -0.69 -17.25
C GLY A 20 0.18 0.55 -17.58
N ARG A 21 0.52 0.74 -18.85
CA ARG A 21 1.33 1.90 -19.26
C ARG A 21 0.45 3.14 -19.37
N GLN A 22 0.79 4.17 -18.60
CA GLN A 22 0.16 5.50 -18.67
C GLN A 22 1.16 6.54 -19.17
N LYS A 23 0.66 7.61 -19.80
CA LYS A 23 1.51 8.76 -20.18
C LYS A 23 1.99 9.54 -18.96
N SER A 24 1.18 9.59 -17.92
CA SER A 24 1.50 10.16 -16.62
C SER A 24 0.56 9.59 -15.56
N TYR A 25 1.04 9.49 -14.32
CA TYR A 25 0.27 9.11 -13.14
C TYR A 25 -0.03 10.29 -12.20
N LYS A 26 0.35 11.52 -12.58
CA LYS A 26 0.26 12.71 -11.71
C LYS A 26 -1.14 13.02 -11.21
N ASP A 27 -2.15 12.84 -12.05
CA ASP A 27 -3.55 13.12 -11.71
C ASP A 27 -4.30 11.87 -11.22
N VAL A 28 -3.57 10.82 -10.79
CA VAL A 28 -4.13 9.57 -10.29
C VAL A 28 -4.18 9.57 -8.76
N THR A 29 -5.25 8.98 -8.21
CA THR A 29 -5.34 8.63 -6.79
C THR A 29 -5.15 7.13 -6.62
N CYS A 30 -4.17 6.73 -5.82
CA CYS A 30 -4.01 5.33 -5.38
C CYS A 30 -4.85 5.10 -4.12
N TYR A 31 -5.66 4.04 -4.12
CA TYR A 31 -6.40 3.61 -2.94
C TYR A 31 -5.78 2.31 -2.45
N THR A 32 -5.42 2.26 -1.18
CA THR A 32 -4.89 1.06 -0.53
C THR A 32 -5.62 0.79 0.78
N THR A 33 -5.87 -0.48 1.07
CA THR A 33 -6.56 -0.89 2.30
C THR A 33 -5.67 -0.80 3.53
N LEU A 34 -4.35 -0.88 3.37
CA LEU A 34 -3.37 -0.82 4.44
C LEU A 34 -2.29 0.20 4.08
N SER A 35 -1.73 0.87 5.08
CA SER A 35 -0.64 1.82 4.89
C SER A 35 0.52 1.21 4.07
N PRO A 36 1.04 1.90 3.04
CA PRO A 36 2.00 1.31 2.13
C PRO A 36 3.36 1.09 2.80
N CYS A 37 3.99 -0.06 2.50
CA CYS A 37 5.38 -0.33 2.87
C CYS A 37 6.35 0.57 2.08
N MET A 38 7.65 0.51 2.38
CA MET A 38 8.65 1.37 1.73
C MET A 38 8.74 1.12 0.22
N MET A 39 8.60 -0.12 -0.23
CA MET A 39 8.61 -0.47 -1.66
C MET A 39 7.43 0.17 -2.40
N CYS A 40 6.21 0.02 -1.87
CA CYS A 40 5.00 0.62 -2.45
C CYS A 40 5.08 2.15 -2.41
N THR A 41 5.52 2.72 -1.29
CA THR A 41 5.76 4.16 -1.12
C THR A 41 6.74 4.70 -2.15
N GLY A 42 7.90 4.06 -2.30
CA GLY A 42 8.90 4.44 -3.29
C GLY A 42 8.36 4.35 -4.71
N THR A 43 7.54 3.36 -5.01
CA THR A 43 6.90 3.20 -6.33
C THR A 43 5.90 4.31 -6.61
N ILE A 44 5.03 4.64 -5.65
CA ILE A 44 4.07 5.74 -5.75
C ILE A 44 4.80 7.06 -6.07
N ILE A 45 5.89 7.34 -5.35
CA ILE A 45 6.73 8.53 -5.57
C ILE A 45 7.40 8.48 -6.95
N GLN A 46 7.99 7.34 -7.32
CA GLN A 46 8.72 7.15 -8.58
C GLN A 46 7.83 7.38 -9.81
N PHE A 47 6.58 6.94 -9.77
CA PHE A 47 5.61 7.18 -10.85
C PHE A 47 4.93 8.55 -10.75
N GLY A 48 5.13 9.27 -9.64
CA GLY A 48 4.59 10.60 -9.42
C GLY A 48 3.08 10.59 -9.22
N ILE A 49 2.52 9.59 -8.54
CA ILE A 49 1.10 9.54 -8.19
C ILE A 49 0.78 10.71 -7.25
N GLY A 50 -0.23 11.52 -7.59
CA GLY A 50 -0.51 12.78 -6.89
C GLY A 50 -1.22 12.62 -5.54
N ARG A 51 -1.99 11.54 -5.35
CA ARG A 51 -2.74 11.29 -4.11
C ARG A 51 -2.73 9.82 -3.71
N VAL A 52 -2.67 9.56 -2.40
CA VAL A 52 -2.88 8.25 -1.80
C VAL A 52 -3.98 8.34 -0.75
N VAL A 53 -4.95 7.44 -0.85
CA VAL A 53 -5.98 7.23 0.18
C VAL A 53 -5.71 5.89 0.85
N VAL A 54 -5.47 5.94 2.15
CA VAL A 54 -5.20 4.78 3.01
C VAL A 54 -6.44 4.49 3.82
N ALA A 55 -6.90 3.24 3.81
CA ALA A 55 -8.04 2.86 4.62
C ALA A 55 -7.65 2.74 6.10
N GLU A 56 -6.54 2.07 6.44
CA GLU A 56 -6.06 1.96 7.83
C GLU A 56 -4.53 1.89 7.94
N SER A 57 -4.01 2.24 9.13
CA SER A 57 -2.58 2.23 9.46
C SER A 57 -2.25 1.72 10.87
N GLU A 58 -3.20 1.06 11.52
CA GLU A 58 -3.04 0.56 12.89
C GLU A 58 -2.29 -0.76 12.92
N ASN A 59 -2.66 -1.70 12.03
CA ASN A 59 -1.99 -3.01 11.96
C ASN A 59 -0.57 -2.90 11.39
N PHE A 60 -0.38 -1.92 10.49
CA PHE A 60 0.92 -1.61 9.93
C PHE A 60 0.99 -0.11 9.62
N LYS A 61 1.92 0.58 10.28
CA LYS A 61 2.05 2.04 10.16
C LYS A 61 2.49 2.48 8.77
N GLY A 62 3.28 1.67 8.06
CA GLY A 62 3.86 2.00 6.76
C GLY A 62 4.71 3.27 6.77
N PHE A 63 4.78 3.96 5.63
CA PHE A 63 5.67 5.11 5.39
C PHE A 63 4.94 6.34 4.81
N GLN A 64 3.75 6.65 5.35
CA GLN A 64 2.91 7.77 4.89
C GLN A 64 3.57 9.16 5.04
N ASP A 65 4.46 9.30 6.02
CA ASP A 65 5.26 10.49 6.25
C ASP A 65 6.22 10.77 5.09
N VAL A 66 6.83 9.71 4.52
CA VAL A 66 7.70 9.81 3.34
C VAL A 66 6.91 10.25 2.11
N LEU A 67 5.69 9.73 1.92
CA LEU A 67 4.79 10.19 0.86
C LEU A 67 4.48 11.68 0.98
N SER A 68 4.11 12.11 2.19
CA SER A 68 3.78 13.50 2.49
C SER A 68 4.99 14.42 2.26
N LEU A 69 6.19 13.99 2.67
CA LEU A 69 7.44 14.73 2.44
C LEU A 69 7.79 14.85 0.96
N ALA A 70 7.44 13.85 0.15
CA ALA A 70 7.61 13.86 -1.31
C ALA A 70 6.53 14.71 -2.04
N GLY A 71 5.59 15.30 -1.31
CA GLY A 71 4.54 16.16 -1.87
C GLY A 71 3.30 15.41 -2.39
N VAL A 72 3.14 14.13 -2.04
CA VAL A 72 1.93 13.36 -2.34
C VAL A 72 0.84 13.77 -1.34
N ASP A 73 -0.39 13.98 -1.83
CA ASP A 73 -1.56 14.23 -0.96
C ASP A 73 -1.98 12.91 -0.30
N VAL A 74 -1.81 12.78 1.01
CA VAL A 74 -2.12 11.55 1.75
C VAL A 74 -3.32 11.75 2.65
N LYS A 75 -4.29 10.85 2.55
CA LYS A 75 -5.45 10.79 3.45
C LYS A 75 -5.62 9.40 4.06
N ASP A 76 -5.43 9.33 5.38
CA ASP A 76 -5.79 8.17 6.20
C ASP A 76 -7.22 8.32 6.72
N TYR A 77 -8.01 7.25 6.61
CA TYR A 77 -9.41 7.21 7.00
C TYR A 77 -9.68 6.44 8.30
N HIS A 78 -8.70 5.70 8.83
CA HIS A 78 -8.88 4.87 10.04
C HIS A 78 -10.14 3.97 9.97
N GLU A 79 -10.34 3.31 8.84
CA GLU A 79 -11.54 2.56 8.54
C GLU A 79 -11.58 1.22 9.30
N GLU A 80 -12.49 1.13 10.27
CA GLU A 80 -12.62 0.01 11.19
C GLU A 80 -12.79 -1.33 10.48
N ARG A 81 -13.51 -1.39 9.34
CA ARG A 81 -13.68 -2.63 8.59
C ARG A 81 -12.35 -3.15 8.04
N CYS A 82 -11.47 -2.26 7.58
CA CYS A 82 -10.16 -2.66 7.06
C CYS A 82 -9.22 -3.03 8.20
N THR A 83 -9.26 -2.28 9.32
CA THR A 83 -8.48 -2.60 10.52
C THR A 83 -8.81 -4.00 11.04
N HIS A 84 -10.10 -4.35 11.20
CA HIS A 84 -10.49 -5.68 11.65
C HIS A 84 -10.12 -6.78 10.65
N MET A 85 -10.36 -6.54 9.35
CA MET A 85 -9.99 -7.50 8.31
C MET A 85 -8.49 -7.83 8.32
N MET A 86 -7.64 -6.82 8.49
CA MET A 86 -6.19 -7.03 8.54
C MET A 86 -5.74 -7.66 9.86
N ALA A 87 -6.33 -7.27 10.99
CA ALA A 87 -6.04 -7.90 12.28
C ALA A 87 -6.37 -9.40 12.25
N ASP A 88 -7.56 -9.76 11.74
CA ASP A 88 -7.98 -11.16 11.58
C ASP A 88 -7.03 -11.93 10.66
N PHE A 89 -6.58 -11.32 9.56
CA PHE A 89 -5.64 -11.96 8.64
C PHE A 89 -4.29 -12.24 9.30
N ILE A 90 -3.74 -11.25 10.02
CA ILE A 90 -2.44 -11.35 10.71
C ILE A 90 -2.49 -12.41 11.81
N GLU A 91 -3.56 -12.42 12.61
CA GLU A 91 -3.75 -13.42 13.68
C GLU A 91 -3.81 -14.84 13.11
N ASN A 92 -4.54 -15.03 12.01
CA ASN A 92 -4.73 -16.35 11.42
C ASN A 92 -3.57 -16.81 10.52
N ASN A 93 -2.70 -15.90 10.05
CA ASN A 93 -1.63 -16.18 9.09
C ASN A 93 -0.31 -15.45 9.40
N PRO A 94 0.25 -15.56 10.62
CA PRO A 94 1.38 -14.73 11.05
C PRO A 94 2.66 -14.95 10.24
N GLU A 95 2.97 -16.20 9.86
CA GLU A 95 4.15 -16.50 9.04
C GLU A 95 4.05 -15.88 7.64
N LEU A 96 2.86 -15.92 7.04
CA LEU A 96 2.60 -15.33 5.74
C LEU A 96 2.66 -13.80 5.79
N TRP A 97 2.15 -13.20 6.86
CA TRP A 97 2.26 -11.77 7.09
C TRP A 97 3.72 -11.33 7.21
N ASN A 98 4.49 -11.96 8.09
CA ASN A 98 5.90 -11.65 8.30
C ASN A 98 6.70 -11.78 6.99
N GLU A 99 6.44 -12.86 6.24
CA GLU A 99 7.04 -13.06 4.92
C GLU A 99 6.70 -11.92 3.95
N ASP A 100 5.47 -11.40 3.95
CA ASP A 100 5.02 -10.33 3.05
C ASP A 100 5.65 -8.97 3.40
N ILE A 101 6.01 -8.73 4.67
CA ILE A 101 6.73 -7.52 5.10
C ILE A 101 8.25 -7.70 5.21
N GLY A 102 8.76 -8.91 4.98
CA GLY A 102 10.19 -9.22 4.98
C GLY A 102 10.82 -9.45 6.36
N GLU A 103 10.04 -9.95 7.33
CA GLU A 103 10.47 -10.36 8.68
C GLU A 103 10.63 -11.87 8.84
#